data_AF-A0A6G0ZC79-F1
#
_entry.id   AF-A0A6G0ZC79-F1
#
_cell.length_a   1.000
_cell.length_b   1.000
_cell.length_c   1.000
_cell.angle_alpha   90.00
_cell.angle_beta   90.00
_cell.angle_gamma   90.00
#
_symmetry.space_group_name_H-M   'P 1'
#
loop_
_entity.id
_entity.type
_entity.pdbx_description
1 polymer ?
#
loop_
_entity_poly.entity_id
_entity_poly.type
_entity_poly.pdbx_seq_one_letter_code
_entity_poly.pdbx_strand_id
1 'polypeptide(L)'
;MNNGTPMWEDFMAKATKLHTCLRATIHAIGAYLDAFQKIADAATNARGATKEIGTALTRMCLRHRAVEARMKTFSSAIMDCLVVPLQEKLEDWKKTIVNLDKEHAKGK
;
A
#
# COMPACT_ATOMS: atom_id res chain seq x y z
N MET A 1 -22.24 -21.13 2.20
CA MET A 1 -21.09 -20.20 2.37
C MET A 1 -20.59 -20.07 3.80
N ASN A 2 -21.19 -20.72 4.81
CA ASN A 2 -20.86 -20.49 6.23
C ASN A 2 -19.39 -20.79 6.63
N ASN A 3 -18.67 -21.65 5.90
CA ASN A 3 -17.26 -21.93 6.19
C ASN A 3 -16.26 -20.98 5.49
N GLY A 4 -16.69 -20.20 4.49
CA GLY A 4 -15.79 -19.35 3.70
C GLY A 4 -15.57 -17.96 4.30
N THR A 5 -16.56 -17.41 4.98
CA THR A 5 -16.53 -16.04 5.55
C THR A 5 -15.31 -15.80 6.46
N PRO A 6 -14.96 -16.72 7.40
CA PRO A 6 -13.80 -16.50 8.28
C PRO A 6 -12.46 -16.43 7.52
N MET A 7 -12.34 -17.17 6.41
CA MET A 7 -11.12 -17.16 5.59
C MET A 7 -10.95 -15.83 4.84
N TRP A 8 -12.05 -15.28 4.32
CA TRP A 8 -12.03 -13.98 3.65
C TRP A 8 -11.76 -12.84 4.63
N GLU A 9 -12.34 -12.90 5.82
CA GLU A 9 -12.09 -11.93 6.89
C GLU A 9 -10.62 -11.97 7.36
N ASP A 10 -10.02 -13.16 7.54
CA ASP A 10 -8.59 -13.26 7.87
C ASP A 10 -7.70 -12.70 6.75
N PHE A 11 -7.99 -13.03 5.48
CA PHE A 11 -7.25 -12.50 4.34
C PHE A 11 -7.28 -10.97 4.28
N MET A 12 -8.46 -10.36 4.43
CA MET A 12 -8.59 -8.89 4.48
C MET A 12 -7.84 -8.29 5.65
N ALA A 13 -7.84 -8.95 6.83
CA ALA A 13 -7.08 -8.50 7.98
C ALA A 13 -5.56 -8.53 7.70
N LYS A 14 -5.05 -9.58 7.03
CA LYS A 14 -3.64 -9.63 6.61
C LYS A 14 -3.30 -8.56 5.57
N ALA A 15 -4.17 -8.34 4.58
CA ALA A 15 -3.98 -7.31 3.56
C ALA A 15 -3.94 -5.91 4.17
N THR A 16 -4.83 -5.62 5.12
CA THR A 16 -4.85 -4.36 5.87
C THR A 16 -3.58 -4.16 6.71
N LYS A 17 -3.09 -5.24 7.34
CA LYS A 17 -1.83 -5.20 8.08
C LYS A 17 -0.64 -4.92 7.15
N LEU A 18 -0.59 -5.59 5.99
CA LEU A 18 0.44 -5.34 4.97
C LEU A 18 0.40 -3.88 4.50
N HIS A 19 -0.77 -3.33 4.19
CA HIS A 19 -0.93 -1.92 3.83
C HIS A 19 -0.35 -0.99 4.90
N THR A 20 -0.69 -1.22 6.17
CA THR A 20 -0.18 -0.43 7.31
C THR A 20 1.34 -0.48 7.40
N CYS A 21 1.93 -1.67 7.30
CA CYS A 21 3.39 -1.82 7.30
C CYS A 21 4.04 -1.10 6.12
N LEU A 22 3.48 -1.24 4.91
CA LEU A 22 3.97 -0.53 3.73
C LEU A 22 3.93 0.99 3.90
N ARG A 23 2.87 1.54 4.51
CA ARG A 23 2.79 2.98 4.79
C ARG A 23 3.89 3.45 5.73
N ALA A 24 4.17 2.70 6.79
CA ALA A 24 5.27 3.00 7.71
C ALA A 24 6.64 2.94 6.99
N THR A 25 6.85 1.91 6.16
CA THR A 25 8.07 1.78 5.35
C THR A 25 8.23 2.92 4.35
N ILE A 26 7.16 3.31 3.65
CA ILE A 26 7.16 4.44 2.71
C ILE A 26 7.55 5.73 3.42
N HIS A 27 7.02 5.97 4.63
CA HIS A 27 7.38 7.14 5.42
C HIS A 27 8.87 7.13 5.79
N ALA A 28 9.39 5.98 6.23
CA ALA A 28 10.82 5.82 6.55
C ALA A 28 11.71 6.03 5.30
N ILE A 29 11.29 5.53 4.13
CA ILE A 29 11.97 5.75 2.86
C ILE A 29 12.01 7.25 2.54
N GLY A 30 10.89 7.96 2.68
CA GLY A 30 10.82 9.40 2.45
C GLY A 30 11.85 10.17 3.29
N ALA A 31 11.88 9.92 4.60
CA ALA A 31 12.85 10.55 5.51
C ALA A 31 14.32 10.21 5.15
N TYR A 32 14.58 8.95 4.80
CA TYR A 32 15.88 8.52 4.31
C TYR A 32 16.29 9.26 3.03
N LEU A 33 15.38 9.41 2.05
CA LEU A 33 15.66 10.09 0.79
C LEU A 33 15.84 11.61 0.95
N ASP A 34 15.19 12.22 1.94
CA ASP A 34 15.41 13.62 2.28
C ASP A 34 16.81 13.84 2.87
N ALA A 35 17.25 12.96 3.78
CA ALA A 35 18.62 12.98 4.28
C ALA A 35 19.64 12.71 3.16
N PHE A 36 19.34 11.76 2.27
CA PHE A 36 20.15 11.45 1.10
C PHE A 36 20.32 12.69 0.21
N GLN A 37 19.22 13.38 -0.11
CA GLN A 37 19.25 14.54 -1.00
C GLN A 37 20.09 15.68 -0.42
N LYS A 38 20.06 15.90 0.90
CA LYS A 38 20.94 16.90 1.57
C LYS A 38 22.43 16.63 1.30
N ILE A 39 22.84 15.36 1.32
CA ILE A 39 24.23 14.97 1.00
C ILE A 39 24.52 15.25 -0.48
N ALA A 40 23.60 14.91 -1.38
CA ALA A 40 23.74 15.17 -2.80
C ALA A 40 23.83 16.68 -3.11
N ASP A 41 23.04 17.50 -2.44
CA ASP A 41 23.04 18.96 -2.59
C ASP A 41 24.34 19.57 -2.08
N ALA A 42 24.81 19.14 -0.90
CA ALA A 42 26.09 19.57 -0.34
C ALA A 42 27.25 19.27 -1.30
N ALA A 43 27.27 18.07 -1.88
CA ALA A 43 28.28 17.70 -2.87
C ALA A 43 28.15 18.49 -4.18
N THR A 44 26.92 18.74 -4.65
CA THR A 44 26.66 19.50 -5.90
C THR A 44 27.10 20.96 -5.79
N ASN A 45 27.01 21.55 -4.59
CA ASN A 45 27.44 22.92 -4.32
C ASN A 45 28.96 23.07 -4.11
N ALA A 46 29.72 21.95 -4.05
CA ALA A 46 31.17 21.98 -4.00
C ALA A 46 31.81 22.29 -5.37
N ARG A 47 33.14 22.40 -5.43
CA ARG A 47 33.90 22.67 -6.67
C ARG A 47 34.57 21.39 -7.19
N GLY A 48 34.85 21.35 -8.49
CA GLY A 48 35.57 20.25 -9.14
C GLY A 48 34.79 18.92 -9.14
N ALA A 49 35.51 17.80 -9.04
CA ALA A 49 34.94 16.45 -9.14
C ALA A 49 33.82 16.15 -8.12
N THR A 50 33.83 16.80 -6.96
CA THR A 50 32.77 16.66 -5.93
C THR A 50 31.39 17.08 -6.45
N LYS A 51 31.34 18.08 -7.34
CA LYS A 51 30.09 18.51 -7.99
C LYS A 51 29.48 17.41 -8.86
N GLU A 52 30.32 16.69 -9.59
CA GLU A 52 29.87 15.59 -10.47
C GLU A 52 29.34 14.41 -9.64
N ILE A 53 29.98 14.13 -8.49
CA ILE A 53 29.48 13.17 -7.51
C ILE A 53 28.10 13.58 -6.99
N GLY A 54 27.93 14.83 -6.57
CA GLY A 54 26.63 15.34 -6.11
C GLY A 54 25.52 15.23 -7.17
N THR A 55 25.86 15.50 -8.43
CA THR A 55 24.94 15.34 -9.56
C THR A 55 24.56 13.86 -9.77
N ALA A 56 25.52 12.93 -9.65
CA ALA A 56 25.25 11.50 -9.73
C ALA A 56 24.37 11.00 -8.56
N LEU A 57 24.65 11.48 -7.34
CA LEU A 57 23.86 11.19 -6.14
C LEU A 57 22.41 11.71 -6.29
N THR A 58 22.23 12.91 -6.82
CA THR A 58 20.89 13.48 -7.08
C THR A 58 20.10 12.58 -8.06
N ARG A 59 20.73 12.12 -9.15
CA ARG A 59 20.08 11.17 -10.07
C ARG A 59 19.70 9.85 -9.38
N MET A 60 20.52 9.36 -8.46
CA MET A 60 20.19 8.16 -7.69
C MET A 60 19.01 8.41 -6.74
N CYS A 61 18.99 9.55 -6.03
CA CYS A 61 17.87 9.95 -5.18
C CYS A 61 16.56 10.02 -5.97
N LEU A 62 16.57 10.65 -7.15
CA LEU A 62 15.40 10.73 -8.02
C LEU A 62 14.88 9.34 -8.46
N ARG A 63 15.78 8.42 -8.78
CA ARG A 63 15.39 7.02 -9.11
C ARG A 63 14.75 6.33 -7.92
N HIS A 64 15.29 6.51 -6.71
CA HIS A 64 14.70 5.93 -5.51
C HIS A 64 13.34 6.57 -5.18
N ARG A 65 13.16 7.88 -5.38
CA ARG A 65 11.84 8.54 -5.24
C ARG A 65 10.81 7.98 -6.21
N ALA A 66 11.21 7.60 -7.43
CA ALA A 66 10.31 6.92 -8.36
C ALA A 66 9.87 5.54 -7.85
N VAL A 67 10.76 4.79 -7.18
CA VAL A 67 10.41 3.52 -6.51
C VAL A 67 9.44 3.78 -5.36
N GLU A 68 9.71 4.77 -4.50
CA GLU A 68 8.83 5.18 -3.41
C GLU A 68 7.41 5.52 -3.93
N ALA A 69 7.30 6.25 -5.04
CA ALA A 69 6.01 6.58 -5.66
C ALA A 69 5.24 5.34 -6.16
N ARG A 70 5.95 4.35 -6.73
CA ARG A 70 5.34 3.06 -7.11
C ARG A 70 4.88 2.29 -5.88
N MET A 71 5.63 2.32 -4.79
CA MET A 71 5.23 1.71 -3.52
C MET A 71 3.98 2.37 -2.93
N LYS A 72 3.85 3.70 -3.01
CA LYS A 72 2.63 4.44 -2.63
C LYS A 72 1.43 3.95 -3.45
N THR A 73 1.58 3.87 -4.76
CA THR A 73 0.53 3.38 -5.67
C THR A 73 0.11 1.95 -5.32
N PHE A 74 1.07 1.06 -5.12
CA PHE A 74 0.80 -0.32 -4.72
C PHE A 74 0.10 -0.42 -3.37
N SER A 75 0.57 0.35 -2.38
CA SER A 75 -0.04 0.42 -1.05
C SER A 75 -1.49 0.89 -1.12
N SER A 76 -1.80 1.94 -1.90
CA SER A 76 -3.18 2.40 -2.11
C SER A 76 -4.04 1.35 -2.81
N ALA A 77 -3.53 0.69 -3.86
CA ALA A 77 -4.26 -0.35 -4.58
C ALA A 77 -4.69 -1.54 -3.70
N ILE A 78 -3.90 -1.89 -2.67
CA ILE A 78 -4.31 -2.91 -1.68
C ILE A 78 -5.60 -2.50 -0.97
N MET A 79 -5.78 -1.23 -0.63
CA MET A 79 -7.00 -0.78 0.04
C MET A 79 -8.13 -0.59 -0.94
N ASP A 80 -7.90 0.23 -1.97
CA ASP A 80 -8.95 0.76 -2.82
C ASP A 80 -9.48 -0.28 -3.81
N CYS A 81 -8.62 -1.22 -4.24
CA CYS A 81 -8.98 -2.22 -5.25
C CYS A 81 -9.19 -3.62 -4.69
N LEU A 82 -8.79 -3.88 -3.44
CA LEU A 82 -8.88 -5.21 -2.83
C LEU A 82 -9.65 -5.21 -1.51
N VAL A 83 -9.16 -4.53 -0.46
CA VAL A 83 -9.77 -4.61 0.88
C VAL A 83 -11.18 -4.01 0.89
N VAL A 84 -11.34 -2.76 0.45
CA VAL A 84 -12.63 -2.07 0.50
C VAL A 84 -13.68 -2.78 -0.38
N PRO A 85 -13.41 -3.10 -1.67
CA PRO A 85 -14.40 -3.79 -2.50
C PRO A 85 -14.79 -5.17 -1.96
N LEU A 86 -13.83 -5.92 -1.39
CA LEU A 86 -14.11 -7.24 -0.85
C LEU A 86 -14.95 -7.18 0.42
N GLN A 87 -14.72 -6.17 1.27
CA GLN A 87 -15.50 -5.95 2.48
C GLN A 87 -16.97 -5.67 2.13
N GLU A 88 -17.23 -4.78 1.15
CA GLU A 88 -18.59 -4.50 0.67
C GLU A 88 -19.28 -5.76 0.11
N LYS A 89 -18.56 -6.53 -0.72
CA LYS A 89 -19.09 -7.76 -1.30
C LYS A 89 -19.44 -8.82 -0.26
N LEU A 90 -18.64 -8.96 0.79
CA LEU A 90 -18.94 -9.91 1.87
C LEU A 90 -20.21 -9.52 2.64
N GLU A 91 -20.41 -8.24 2.90
CA GLU A 91 -21.63 -7.76 3.57
C GLU A 91 -22.88 -7.98 2.69
N ASP A 92 -22.79 -7.76 1.38
CA ASP A 92 -23.88 -8.06 0.44
C ASP A 92 -24.20 -9.56 0.37
N TRP A 93 -23.17 -10.41 0.36
CA TRP A 93 -23.35 -11.86 0.41
C TRP A 93 -24.00 -12.32 1.71
N LYS A 94 -23.60 -11.76 2.86
CA LYS A 94 -24.25 -12.05 4.15
C LYS A 94 -25.75 -11.74 4.11
N LYS A 95 -26.13 -10.57 3.58
CA LYS A 95 -27.55 -10.19 3.41
C LYS A 95 -28.30 -11.14 2.47
N THR A 96 -27.67 -11.52 1.36
CA THR A 96 -28.25 -12.44 0.38
C THR A 96 -28.55 -13.81 0.99
N ILE A 97 -27.61 -14.36 1.78
CA ILE A 97 -27.81 -15.64 2.49
C ILE A 97 -28.99 -15.54 3.46
N VAL A 98 -29.06 -14.49 4.28
CA VAL A 98 -30.17 -14.28 5.23
C VAL A 98 -31.53 -14.20 4.54
N ASN A 99 -31.59 -13.57 3.37
CA ASN A 99 -32.83 -13.48 2.58
C ASN A 99 -33.24 -14.85 2.03
N LEU A 100 -32.30 -15.60 1.46
CA LEU A 100 -32.55 -16.96 0.96
C LEU A 100 -33.01 -17.90 2.08
N ASP A 101 -32.42 -17.80 3.27
CA ASP A 101 -32.82 -18.59 4.44
C ASP A 101 -34.26 -18.26 4.86
N LYS A 102 -34.66 -16.98 4.84
CA LYS A 102 -36.05 -16.56 5.12
C LYS A 102 -37.03 -17.05 4.07
N GLU A 103 -36.66 -17.03 2.80
CA GLU A 103 -37.52 -17.53 1.71
C GLU A 103 -37.71 -19.05 1.81
N HIS A 104 -36.64 -19.81 2.05
CA HIS A 104 -36.74 -21.25 2.29
C HIS A 104 -37.59 -21.59 3.52
N ALA A 105 -37.50 -20.81 4.60
CA ALA A 105 -38.30 -21.03 5.80
C ALA A 105 -39.80 -20.77 5.59
N LYS A 106 -40.17 -19.92 4.62
CA LYS A 106 -41.58 -19.62 4.26
C LYS A 106 -42.20 -20.62 3.30
N GLY A 107 -41.38 -21.38 2.58
CA GLY A 107 -41.82 -22.41 1.62
C GLY A 107 -41.98 -23.81 2.22
N LYS A 108 -41.69 -23.96 3.52
CA LYS A 108 -42.06 -25.12 4.35
C LYS A 108 -43.31 -24.79 5.16
#